data_AF-A0A838RK00-F1
#
_entry.id   AF-A0A838RK00-F1
#
_cell.length_a   1.000
_cell.length_b   1.000
_cell.length_c   1.000
_cell.angle_alpha   90.00
_cell.angle_beta   90.00
_cell.angle_gamma   90.00
#
_symmetry.space_group_name_H-M   'P 1'
#
loop_
_entity.id
_entity.type
_entity.pdbx_description
1 polymer ?
#
loop_
_entity_poly.entity_id
_entity_poly.type
_entity_poly.pdbx_seq_one_letter_code
_entity_poly.pdbx_strand_id
1 'polypeptide(L)'
;MDLDDLHLNFDSSAAIKLIRSQNAPLLLSFFHHQFKRLHRVTMPHSDLTEKLGDYLEALAESHPGYYPGDAQYYLRTWCDESHRFLRKYYDADREDPVYELTPDTERALRWVEELQKGEFIGTESRFLRI
;
A
#
# COMPACT_ATOMS: atom_id res chain seq x y z
N MET A 1 -21.31 -5.49 17.98
CA MET A 1 -19.88 -5.34 17.72
C MET A 1 -19.23 -5.18 19.06
N ASP A 2 -18.71 -6.28 19.58
CA ASP A 2 -17.95 -6.32 20.82
C ASP A 2 -16.43 -6.27 20.53
N LEU A 3 -15.62 -6.40 21.58
CA LEU A 3 -14.17 -6.31 21.48
C LEU A 3 -13.57 -7.51 20.72
N ASP A 4 -14.13 -8.71 20.91
CA ASP A 4 -13.63 -9.94 20.29
C ASP A 4 -13.91 -9.95 18.78
N ASP A 5 -15.10 -9.50 18.38
CA ASP A 5 -15.46 -9.24 16.98
C ASP A 5 -14.45 -8.30 16.31
N LEU A 6 -14.07 -7.22 16.99
CA LEU A 6 -13.14 -6.22 16.45
C LEU A 6 -11.74 -6.79 16.28
N HIS A 7 -11.24 -7.56 17.26
CA HIS A 7 -9.94 -8.23 17.13
C HIS A 7 -9.92 -9.20 15.95
N LEU A 8 -10.94 -10.05 15.81
CA LEU A 8 -11.04 -10.99 14.69
C LEU A 8 -11.09 -10.27 13.33
N ASN A 9 -11.87 -9.19 13.24
CA ASN A 9 -12.00 -8.40 12.01
C ASN A 9 -10.69 -7.67 11.66
N PHE A 10 -9.97 -7.16 12.66
CA PHE A 10 -8.70 -6.47 12.45
C PHE A 10 -7.58 -7.44 12.05
N ASP A 11 -7.61 -8.66 12.60
CA ASP A 11 -6.65 -9.71 12.26
C ASP A 11 -6.95 -10.39 10.92
N SER A 12 -8.17 -10.30 10.40
CA SER A 12 -8.52 -10.82 9.07
C SER A 12 -8.38 -9.79 7.96
N SER A 13 -8.52 -8.49 8.26
CA SER A 13 -8.45 -7.42 7.27
C SER A 13 -7.01 -7.07 6.87
N ALA A 14 -6.66 -7.27 5.60
CA ALA A 14 -5.35 -6.86 5.09
C ALA A 14 -5.23 -5.33 5.05
N ALA A 15 -6.33 -4.61 4.80
CA ALA A 15 -6.34 -3.15 4.80
C ALA A 15 -5.91 -2.56 6.16
N ILE A 16 -6.46 -3.09 7.25
CA ILE A 16 -6.14 -2.62 8.61
C ILE A 16 -4.72 -3.02 9.00
N LYS A 17 -4.30 -4.24 8.67
CA LYS A 17 -2.91 -4.68 8.87
C LYS A 17 -1.91 -3.81 8.13
N LEU A 18 -2.23 -3.41 6.91
CA LEU A 18 -1.40 -2.52 6.09
C LEU A 18 -1.22 -1.17 6.78
N ILE A 19 -2.31 -0.54 7.21
CA ILE A 19 -2.27 0.76 7.88
C ILE A 19 -1.53 0.70 9.22
N ARG A 20 -1.64 -0.42 9.95
CA ARG A 20 -0.94 -0.64 11.24
C ARG A 20 0.52 -1.07 11.09
N SER A 21 0.98 -1.38 9.88
CA SER A 21 2.36 -1.81 9.64
C SER A 21 3.35 -0.70 10.01
N GLN A 22 4.45 -1.06 10.67
CA GLN A 22 5.56 -0.12 10.91
C GLN A 22 6.11 0.46 9.60
N ASN A 23 6.02 -0.31 8.50
CA ASN A 23 6.47 0.09 7.17
C ASN A 23 5.32 0.61 6.30
N ALA A 24 4.18 0.99 6.88
CA ALA A 24 3.02 1.49 6.13
C ALA A 24 3.37 2.67 5.21
N PRO A 25 4.17 3.69 5.63
CA PRO A 25 4.51 4.80 4.75
C PRO A 25 5.28 4.36 3.50
N LEU A 26 6.31 3.51 3.65
CA LEU A 26 7.06 2.93 2.53
C LEU A 26 6.15 2.20 1.54
N LEU A 27 5.31 1.31 2.07
CA LEU A 27 4.45 0.48 1.26
C LEU A 27 3.40 1.32 0.52
N LEU A 28 2.72 2.22 1.23
CA LEU A 28 1.69 3.08 0.67
C LEU A 28 2.25 4.02 -0.39
N SER A 29 3.40 4.67 -0.12
CA SER A 29 4.02 5.58 -1.07
C SER A 29 4.48 4.85 -2.34
N PHE A 30 5.09 3.67 -2.18
CA PHE A 30 5.55 2.86 -3.29
C PHE A 30 4.37 2.33 -4.13
N PHE A 31 3.35 1.76 -3.51
CA PHE A 31 2.18 1.24 -4.23
C PHE A 31 1.38 2.33 -4.92
N HIS A 32 1.16 3.46 -4.25
CA HIS A 32 0.50 4.61 -4.87
C HIS A 32 1.27 5.05 -6.11
N HIS A 33 2.60 5.17 -6.03
CA HIS A 33 3.41 5.56 -7.17
C HIS A 33 3.35 4.55 -8.32
N GLN A 34 3.53 3.26 -8.04
CA GLN A 34 3.66 2.23 -9.09
C GLN A 34 2.33 1.85 -9.73
N PHE A 35 1.25 1.74 -8.96
CA PHE A 35 -0.05 1.27 -9.46
C PHE A 35 -1.05 2.41 -9.70
N LYS A 36 -1.12 3.40 -8.80
CA LYS A 36 -2.15 4.47 -8.90
C LYS A 36 -1.71 5.58 -9.84
N ARG A 37 -0.57 6.21 -9.56
CA ARG A 37 -0.05 7.35 -10.31
C ARG A 37 0.31 7.00 -11.76
N LEU A 38 0.78 5.78 -12.00
CA LEU A 38 1.11 5.28 -13.34
C LEU A 38 -0.04 4.50 -14.00
N HIS A 39 -1.20 4.41 -13.35
CA HIS A 39 -2.39 3.71 -13.84
C HIS A 39 -2.12 2.26 -14.27
N ARG A 40 -1.30 1.53 -13.51
CA ARG A 40 -0.98 0.12 -13.76
C ARG A 40 -1.87 -0.77 -12.92
N VAL A 41 -2.43 -1.81 -13.54
CA VAL A 41 -3.17 -2.86 -12.84
C VAL A 41 -2.22 -3.94 -12.33
N THR A 42 -1.27 -4.34 -13.18
CA THR A 42 -0.31 -5.41 -12.91
C THR A 42 1.12 -4.95 -13.19
N MET A 43 2.10 -5.54 -12.51
CA MET A 43 3.53 -5.37 -12.81
C MET A 43 4.28 -6.71 -12.83
N PRO A 44 5.19 -6.96 -13.79
CA PRO A 44 6.10 -8.09 -13.75
C PRO A 44 6.97 -8.11 -12.48
N HIS A 45 7.39 -9.29 -12.05
CA HIS A 45 8.26 -9.47 -10.89
C HIS A 45 9.59 -8.77 -11.06
N SER A 46 10.24 -8.92 -12.23
CA SER A 46 11.51 -8.28 -12.55
C SER A 46 11.42 -6.78 -12.35
N ASP A 47 10.41 -6.18 -12.98
CA ASP A 47 10.20 -4.73 -13.02
C ASP A 47 9.87 -4.19 -11.63
N LEU A 48 8.98 -4.88 -10.89
CA LEU A 48 8.59 -4.46 -9.55
C LEU A 48 9.75 -4.59 -8.56
N THR A 49 10.57 -5.63 -8.68
CA THR A 49 11.76 -5.84 -7.84
C THR A 49 12.79 -4.75 -8.10
N GLU A 50 13.11 -4.48 -9.37
CA GLU A 50 14.05 -3.42 -9.75
C GLU A 50 13.58 -2.07 -9.22
N LYS A 51 12.32 -1.70 -9.49
CA LYS A 51 11.75 -0.42 -9.07
C LYS A 51 11.69 -0.25 -7.55
N LEU A 52 11.47 -1.34 -6.81
CA LEU A 52 11.54 -1.30 -5.36
C LEU A 52 12.97 -1.20 -4.85
N GLY A 53 13.92 -1.86 -5.51
CA GLY A 53 15.36 -1.73 -5.22
C GLY A 53 15.83 -0.28 -5.35
N ASP A 54 15.55 0.34 -6.51
CA ASP A 54 15.86 1.76 -6.77
C ASP A 54 15.23 2.67 -5.69
N TYR A 55 13.99 2.37 -5.29
CA TYR A 55 13.26 3.16 -4.30
C TYR A 55 13.87 3.05 -2.90
N LEU A 56 14.29 1.85 -2.49
CA LEU A 56 14.92 1.61 -1.20
C LEU A 56 16.32 2.24 -1.13
N GLU A 57 17.07 2.20 -2.22
CA GLU A 57 18.39 2.85 -2.31
C GLU A 57 18.26 4.37 -2.11
N ALA A 58 17.34 5.02 -2.82
CA ALA A 58 17.05 6.45 -2.65
C ALA A 58 16.57 6.79 -1.22
N LEU A 59 15.82 5.90 -0.58
CA LEU A 59 15.39 6.08 0.80
C LEU A 59 16.54 5.90 1.79
N ALA A 60 17.49 5.00 1.53
CA ALA A 60 18.65 4.80 2.41
C ALA A 60 19.51 6.06 2.52
N GLU A 61 19.58 6.88 1.46
CA GLU A 61 20.29 8.17 1.48
C GLU A 61 19.63 9.20 2.41
N SER A 62 18.28 9.23 2.46
CA SER A 62 17.52 10.24 3.19
C SER A 62 17.06 9.79 4.59
N HIS A 63 16.87 8.48 4.78
CA HIS A 63 16.32 7.85 5.99
C HIS A 63 17.14 6.59 6.36
N PRO A 64 18.43 6.75 6.68
CA PRO A 64 19.33 5.62 6.90
C PRO A 64 18.83 4.72 8.04
N GLY A 65 18.75 3.41 7.76
CA GLY A 65 18.36 2.39 8.74
C GLY A 65 16.86 2.23 8.98
N TYR A 66 15.99 3.03 8.35
CA TYR A 66 14.53 2.91 8.52
C TYR A 66 13.96 1.65 7.87
N TYR A 67 14.55 1.21 6.75
CA TYR A 67 14.04 0.10 5.94
C TYR A 67 15.16 -0.91 5.60
N PRO A 68 15.59 -1.75 6.55
CA PRO A 68 16.80 -2.58 6.39
C PRO A 68 16.67 -3.80 5.46
N GLY A 69 15.47 -4.10 4.94
CA GLY A 69 15.24 -5.21 4.01
C GLY A 69 15.55 -4.87 2.55
N ASP A 70 15.84 -5.89 1.73
CA ASP A 70 15.93 -5.75 0.27
C ASP A 70 14.55 -5.86 -0.41
N ALA A 71 14.49 -5.54 -1.71
CA ALA A 71 13.24 -5.58 -2.47
C ALA A 71 12.57 -6.96 -2.42
N GLN A 72 13.34 -8.05 -2.52
CA GLN A 72 12.81 -9.41 -2.50
C GLN A 72 12.20 -9.78 -1.14
N TYR A 73 12.84 -9.34 -0.05
CA TYR A 73 12.33 -9.48 1.30
C TYR A 73 10.97 -8.81 1.45
N TYR A 74 10.84 -7.57 1.00
CA TYR A 74 9.58 -6.84 1.09
C TYR A 74 8.49 -7.46 0.21
N LEU A 75 8.77 -7.75 -1.06
CA LEU A 75 7.78 -8.34 -1.97
C LEU A 75 7.28 -9.70 -1.47
N ARG A 76 8.17 -10.54 -0.92
CA ARG A 76 7.79 -11.80 -0.29
C ARG A 76 6.88 -11.58 0.91
N THR A 77 7.24 -10.65 1.79
CA THR A 77 6.44 -10.32 2.98
C THR A 77 5.07 -9.79 2.59
N TRP A 78 5.00 -8.92 1.59
CA TRP A 78 3.73 -8.33 1.15
C TRP A 78 2.80 -9.32 0.45
N CYS A 79 3.33 -10.44 -0.05
CA CYS A 79 2.54 -11.53 -0.65
C CYS A 79 2.18 -12.66 0.31
N ASP A 80 2.77 -12.70 1.51
CA ASP A 80 2.54 -13.81 2.42
C ASP A 80 1.07 -13.88 2.89
N GLU A 81 0.67 -15.03 3.42
CA GLU A 81 -0.70 -15.26 3.88
C GLU A 81 -1.12 -14.36 5.04
N SER A 82 -0.15 -13.85 5.80
CA SER A 82 -0.41 -12.97 6.95
C SER A 82 -0.77 -11.56 6.49
N HIS A 83 -0.11 -11.05 5.47
CA HIS A 83 -0.22 -9.68 4.96
C HIS A 83 -1.20 -9.57 3.79
N ARG A 84 -1.02 -10.39 2.74
CA ARG A 84 -1.88 -10.40 1.53
C ARG A 84 -2.10 -9.01 0.93
N PHE A 85 -1.04 -8.19 0.87
CA PHE A 85 -1.10 -6.86 0.29
C PHE A 85 -0.96 -6.89 -1.24
N LEU A 86 -0.14 -7.82 -1.72
CA LEU A 86 0.02 -8.11 -3.14
C LEU A 86 -0.44 -9.54 -3.41
N ARG A 87 -0.99 -9.73 -4.61
CA ARG A 87 -1.20 -11.04 -5.18
C ARG A 87 -0.18 -11.28 -6.28
N LYS A 88 0.54 -12.41 -6.19
CA LYS A 88 1.46 -12.89 -7.22
C LYS A 88 0.82 -14.05 -7.97
N TYR A 89 0.82 -14.02 -9.29
CA TYR A 89 0.33 -15.13 -10.12
C TYR A 89 1.04 -15.16 -11.48
N TYR A 90 0.97 -16.30 -12.16
CA TYR A 90 1.47 -16.44 -13.52
C TYR A 90 0.32 -16.18 -14.50
N ASP A 91 0.56 -15.28 -15.44
CA ASP A 91 -0.35 -15.06 -16.57
C ASP A 91 0.01 -16.07 -17.68
N ALA A 92 -0.98 -16.60 -18.40
CA ALA A 92 -0.79 -17.71 -19.33
C ALA A 92 0.22 -17.38 -20.45
N ASP A 93 0.38 -16.09 -20.75
CA ASP A 93 1.24 -15.57 -21.81
C ASP A 93 2.58 -15.02 -21.29
N ARG A 94 2.89 -15.14 -20.00
CA ARG A 94 4.08 -14.52 -19.39
C ARG A 94 5.01 -15.52 -18.71
N GLU A 95 6.29 -15.40 -19.05
CA GLU A 95 7.37 -16.17 -18.42
C GLU A 95 7.66 -15.71 -16.98
N ASP A 96 7.38 -14.44 -16.68
CA ASP A 96 7.60 -13.82 -15.37
C ASP A 96 6.27 -13.63 -14.62
N PRO A 97 6.15 -14.02 -13.33
CA PRO A 97 4.94 -13.81 -12.57
C PRO A 97 4.64 -12.31 -12.41
N VAL A 98 3.37 -11.97 -12.44
CA VAL A 98 2.88 -10.60 -12.26
C VAL A 98 2.33 -10.40 -10.86
N TYR A 99 2.38 -9.15 -10.42
CA TYR A 99 1.87 -8.67 -9.14
C TYR A 99 0.74 -7.69 -9.38
N GLU A 100 -0.33 -7.81 -8.60
CA GLU A 100 -1.43 -6.84 -8.50
C GLU A 100 -1.71 -6.49 -7.04
N LEU A 101 -2.29 -5.30 -6.81
CA LEU A 101 -2.79 -4.93 -5.49
C LEU A 101 -4.02 -5.76 -5.15
N THR A 102 -4.13 -6.23 -3.91
CA THR A 102 -5.36 -6.88 -3.46
C THR A 102 -6.49 -5.86 -3.28
N PRO A 103 -7.77 -6.27 -3.34
CA PRO A 103 -8.90 -5.36 -3.11
C PRO A 103 -8.86 -4.64 -1.76
N ASP A 104 -8.25 -5.25 -0.75
CA ASP A 104 -8.06 -4.65 0.57
C ASP A 104 -6.99 -3.56 0.54
N THR A 105 -5.87 -3.79 -0.14
CA THR A 105 -4.82 -2.78 -0.32
C THR A 105 -5.31 -1.61 -1.16
N GLU A 106 -6.09 -1.87 -2.21
CA GLU A 106 -6.80 -0.86 -3.00
C GLU A 106 -7.69 0.04 -2.12
N ARG A 107 -8.43 -0.57 -1.19
CA ARG A 107 -9.29 0.16 -0.25
C ARG A 107 -8.48 1.00 0.73
N ALA A 108 -7.38 0.47 1.26
CA ALA A 108 -6.49 1.20 2.15
C ALA A 108 -5.87 2.43 1.45
N LEU A 109 -5.41 2.27 0.21
CA LEU A 109 -4.87 3.38 -0.59
C LEU A 109 -5.92 4.48 -0.82
N ARG A 110 -7.14 4.11 -1.25
CA ARG A 110 -8.22 5.09 -1.42
C ARG A 110 -8.54 5.84 -0.13
N TRP A 111 -8.61 5.14 0.99
CA TRP A 111 -8.86 5.77 2.28
C TRP A 111 -7.75 6.76 2.67
N VAL A 112 -6.48 6.41 2.46
CA VAL A 112 -5.35 7.33 2.70
C VAL A 112 -5.41 8.55 1.78
N GLU A 113 -5.75 8.38 0.51
CA GLU A 113 -5.95 9.50 -0.41
C GLU A 113 -7.11 10.41 0.02
N GLU A 114 -8.21 9.84 0.53
CA GLU A 114 -9.35 10.61 1.06
C GLU A 114 -8.95 11.41 2.30
N LEU A 115 -8.15 10.85 3.20
CA LEU A 115 -7.60 11.57 4.36
C LEU A 115 -6.75 12.77 3.93
N GLN A 116 -5.96 12.63 2.87
CA GLN A 116 -5.15 13.73 2.32
C GLN A 116 -5.98 14.80 1.62
N LYS A 117 -7.12 14.43 1.02
CA LYS A 117 -8.06 15.37 0.39
C LYS A 117 -8.86 16.19 1.44
N GLY A 118 -8.83 15.78 2.70
CA GLY A 118 -9.59 16.35 3.82
C GLY A 118 -9.19 17.74 4.31
N GLU A 119 -8.29 18.47 3.64
CA GLU A 119 -8.00 19.89 3.92
C GLU A 119 -8.79 20.88 3.04
N PHE A 120 -9.91 20.48 2.44
CA PHE A 120 -10.89 21.44 1.91
C PHE A 120 -12.15 21.48 2.77
N ILE A 121 -12.06 22.12 3.93
CA ILE A 121 -13.24 22.62 4.66
C ILE A 121 -13.76 23.85 3.92
N GLY A 122 -14.32 23.63 2.74
CA GLY A 122 -15.25 24.55 2.10
C GLY A 122 -16.60 24.45 2.81
N THR A 123 -16.67 24.90 4.06
CA THR A 123 -17.96 25.22 4.68
C THR A 123 -17.98 26.72 4.91
N GLU A 124 -18.37 27.41 3.85
CA GLU A 124 -18.75 28.81 3.90
C GLU A 124 -19.80 29.06 4.98
N SER A 125 -19.81 30.32 5.40
CA SER A 125 -20.94 31.03 5.99
C SER A 125 -21.22 30.76 7.46
N ARG A 126 -20.38 31.41 8.28
CA ARG A 126 -20.85 32.06 9.50
C ARG A 126 -22.12 32.85 9.19
N PHE A 127 -23.21 32.46 9.84
CA PHE A 127 -24.38 33.26 10.16
C PHE A 127 -24.12 34.78 10.08
N LEU A 128 -24.70 35.44 9.08
CA LEU A 128 -25.06 36.84 9.17
C LEU A 128 -26.58 36.92 9.32
N ARG A 129 -26.99 37.41 10.49
CA ARG A 129 -28.36 37.86 10.79
C ARG A 129 -28.81 38.84 9.71
N ILE A 130 -30.02 38.63 9.20
CA ILE A 130 -30.89 39.70 8.70
C ILE A 130 -32.22 39.54 9.43
#